data_AF-A0A2W1B8C2-F1
#
_entry.id   AF-A0A2W1B8C2-F1
#
_cell.length_a   1.000
_cell.length_b   1.000
_cell.length_c   1.000
_cell.angle_alpha   90.00
_cell.angle_beta   90.00
_cell.angle_gamma   90.00
#
_symmetry.space_group_name_H-M   'P 1'
#
loop_
_entity.id
_entity.type
_entity.pdbx_description
1 polymer ?
#
loop_
_entity_poly.entity_id
_entity_poly.type
_entity_poly.pdbx_seq_one_letter_code
_entity_poly.pdbx_strand_id
1 'polypeptide(L)'
;MKGKKQRSFSSEFKIEVVKEYLETDRSYRELGRKYDLSSSAICNWVKEYREYKERAFKATPGRKSSFISDESKIPVFLKEELGLDKLKEKAEDLDEAQAEIERLKLELAERELRIKLLEEMSKKNKQERRVQLT
;
A
#
# COMPACT_ATOMS: atom_id res chain seq x y z
N MET A 1 -4.15 -35.99 7.57
CA MET A 1 -4.48 -35.40 8.89
C MET A 1 -4.36 -33.89 8.78
N LYS A 2 -5.40 -33.11 9.07
CA LYS A 2 -5.32 -31.64 9.09
C LYS A 2 -4.62 -31.19 10.38
N GLY A 3 -3.55 -30.41 10.28
CA GLY A 3 -2.83 -29.87 11.44
C GLY A 3 -3.73 -28.96 12.28
N LYS A 4 -3.59 -29.01 13.61
CA LYS A 4 -4.36 -28.17 14.53
C LYS A 4 -3.96 -26.71 14.32
N LYS A 5 -4.92 -25.85 13.97
CA LYS A 5 -4.70 -24.39 13.86
C LYS A 5 -4.22 -23.87 15.21
N GLN A 6 -3.02 -23.30 15.24
CA GLN A 6 -2.44 -22.69 16.44
C GLN A 6 -3.24 -21.41 16.77
N ARG A 7 -3.69 -21.28 18.01
CA ARG A 7 -4.31 -20.03 18.50
C ARG A 7 -3.19 -18.97 18.61
N SER A 8 -3.35 -17.82 17.95
CA SER A 8 -2.43 -16.69 18.13
C SER A 8 -2.90 -15.82 19.28
N PHE A 9 -1.96 -15.40 20.12
CA PHE A 9 -2.20 -14.49 21.24
C PHE A 9 -1.36 -13.25 21.05
N SER A 10 -1.92 -12.09 21.38
CA SER A 10 -1.18 -10.82 21.36
C SER A 10 -0.06 -10.82 22.39
N SER A 11 0.94 -9.97 22.17
CA SER A 11 2.10 -9.83 23.03
C SER A 11 1.70 -9.35 24.43
N GLU A 12 0.77 -8.41 24.49
CA GLU A 12 0.25 -7.79 25.71
C GLU A 12 -0.45 -8.84 26.58
N PHE A 13 -1.28 -9.68 25.97
CA PHE A 13 -1.99 -10.74 26.67
C PHE A 13 -1.03 -11.78 27.26
N LYS A 14 -0.01 -12.20 26.50
CA LYS A 14 1.01 -13.13 27.02
C LYS A 14 1.74 -12.54 28.23
N ILE A 15 2.07 -11.24 28.18
CA ILE A 15 2.73 -10.54 29.30
C ILE A 15 1.83 -10.50 30.52
N GLU A 16 0.54 -10.17 30.36
CA GLU A 16 -0.44 -10.12 31.45
C GLU A 16 -0.54 -11.46 32.17
N VAL A 17 -0.71 -12.56 31.44
CA VAL A 17 -0.83 -13.91 32.01
C VAL A 17 0.43 -14.31 32.76
N VAL A 18 1.61 -13.98 32.23
CA VAL A 18 2.89 -14.28 32.88
C VAL A 18 3.09 -13.42 34.13
N LYS A 19 2.73 -12.13 34.11
CA LYS A 19 2.81 -11.25 35.28
C LYS A 19 1.90 -11.74 36.40
N GLU A 20 0.66 -12.12 36.10
CA GLU A 20 -0.24 -12.72 37.09
C GLU A 20 0.36 -14.00 37.72
N TYR A 21 1.00 -14.86 36.92
CA TYR A 21 1.69 -16.03 37.45
C TYR A 21 2.87 -15.69 38.37
N LEU A 22 3.59 -14.60 38.10
CA LEU A 22 4.74 -14.19 38.91
C LEU A 22 4.34 -13.45 40.19
N GLU A 23 3.16 -12.81 40.19
CA GLU A 23 2.64 -12.02 41.31
C GLU A 23 1.73 -12.82 42.24
N THR A 24 1.15 -13.93 41.76
CA THR A 24 0.21 -14.76 42.53
C THR A 24 0.75 -16.18 42.72
N ASP A 25 0.35 -16.85 43.80
CA ASP A 25 0.71 -18.26 44.06
C ASP A 25 -0.18 -19.26 43.28
N ARG A 26 -0.65 -18.86 42.09
CA ARG A 26 -1.55 -19.69 41.27
C ARG A 26 -0.74 -20.68 40.45
N SER A 27 -1.23 -21.91 40.37
CA SER A 27 -0.65 -22.92 39.50
C SER A 27 -0.94 -22.64 38.02
N TYR A 28 -0.09 -23.17 37.13
CA TYR A 28 -0.33 -23.14 35.68
C TYR A 28 -1.69 -23.74 35.27
N ARG A 29 -2.24 -24.66 36.07
CA ARG A 29 -3.53 -25.29 35.80
C ARG A 29 -4.70 -24.37 36.13
N GLU A 30 -4.58 -23.57 37.18
CA GLU A 30 -5.60 -22.60 37.57
C GLU A 30 -5.65 -21.43 36.59
N LEU A 31 -4.49 -20.89 36.21
CA LEU A 31 -4.41 -19.87 35.17
C LEU A 31 -4.88 -20.40 33.81
N GLY A 32 -4.55 -21.66 33.50
CA GLY A 32 -5.04 -22.33 32.30
C GLY A 32 -6.57 -22.39 32.23
N ARG A 33 -7.23 -22.68 33.36
CA ARG A 33 -8.69 -22.67 33.45
C ARG A 33 -9.27 -21.26 33.34
N LYS A 34 -8.64 -20.26 33.96
CA LYS A 34 -9.09 -18.85 33.91
C LYS A 34 -9.07 -18.29 32.50
N TYR A 35 -8.01 -18.58 31.74
CA TYR A 35 -7.75 -17.98 30.42
C TYR A 35 -8.05 -18.91 29.24
N ASP A 36 -8.62 -20.10 29.47
CA ASP A 36 -8.79 -21.17 28.47
C ASP A 36 -7.47 -21.48 27.71
N LEU A 37 -6.39 -21.64 28.48
CA LEU A 37 -5.04 -21.92 27.99
C LEU A 37 -4.56 -23.29 28.46
N SER A 38 -3.77 -23.95 27.64
CA SER A 38 -3.02 -25.12 28.08
C SER A 38 -1.93 -24.70 29.07
N SER A 39 -1.77 -25.44 30.17
CA SER A 39 -0.69 -25.18 31.14
C SER A 39 0.71 -25.20 30.51
N SER A 40 0.92 -26.00 29.46
CA SER A 40 2.17 -26.02 28.69
C SER A 40 2.46 -24.69 27.99
N ALA A 41 1.43 -24.00 27.46
CA ALA A 41 1.60 -22.69 26.84
C ALA A 41 2.05 -21.65 27.85
N ILE A 42 1.42 -21.62 29.03
CA ILE A 42 1.78 -20.70 30.11
C ILE A 42 3.20 -20.98 30.61
N CYS A 43 3.57 -22.25 30.80
CA CYS A 43 4.93 -22.64 31.19
C CYS A 43 5.99 -22.14 30.20
N ASN A 44 5.75 -22.32 28.90
CA ASN A 44 6.65 -21.82 27.86
C ASN A 44 6.77 -20.29 27.90
N TRP A 45 5.66 -19.56 28.04
CA TRP A 45 5.69 -18.10 28.13
C TRP A 45 6.45 -17.61 29.36
N VAL A 46 6.26 -18.26 30.52
CA VAL A 46 7.01 -17.91 31.74
C VAL A 46 8.50 -18.15 31.55
N LYS A 47 8.90 -19.24 30.89
CA LYS A 47 10.30 -19.52 30.57
C LYS A 47 10.90 -18.43 29.67
N GLU A 48 10.23 -18.11 28.56
CA GLU A 48 10.68 -17.07 27.63
C GLU A 48 10.77 -15.70 28.31
N TYR A 49 9.80 -15.36 29.17
CA TYR A 49 9.78 -14.11 29.92
C TYR A 49 10.86 -14.02 31.00
N ARG A 50 11.24 -15.14 31.64
CA ARG A 50 12.37 -15.14 32.58
C ARG A 50 13.69 -14.83 31.90
N GLU A 51 13.87 -15.28 30.67
CA GLU A 51 15.10 -15.12 29.88
C GLU A 51 15.15 -13.74 29.20
N TYR A 52 14.05 -13.31 28.57
CA TYR A 52 14.02 -12.11 27.72
C TYR A 52 13.09 -11.00 28.23
N LYS A 53 12.42 -11.17 29.37
CA LYS A 53 11.42 -10.23 29.93
C LYS A 53 10.38 -9.86 28.88
N GLU A 54 9.98 -8.59 28.81
CA GLU A 54 9.02 -8.09 27.82
C GLU A 54 9.51 -8.21 26.37
N ARG A 55 10.83 -8.38 26.13
CA ARG A 55 11.36 -8.61 24.78
C ARG A 55 10.99 -9.99 24.24
N ALA A 56 10.69 -10.96 25.12
CA ALA A 56 10.23 -12.30 24.74
C ALA A 56 9.03 -12.28 23.78
N PHE A 57 8.15 -11.30 23.97
CA PHE A 57 6.89 -11.23 23.24
C PHE A 57 6.85 -10.06 22.26
N LYS A 58 7.91 -9.26 22.12
CA LYS A 58 7.92 -8.23 21.08
C LYS A 58 7.79 -8.90 19.72
N ALA A 59 6.86 -8.42 18.91
CA ALA A 59 6.79 -8.81 17.51
C ALA A 59 8.17 -8.52 16.91
N THR A 60 8.91 -9.57 16.55
CA THR A 60 10.00 -9.39 15.59
C THR A 60 9.34 -8.81 14.35
N PRO A 61 9.92 -7.77 13.72
CA PRO A 61 9.44 -7.35 12.41
C PRO A 61 9.36 -8.63 11.59
N GLY A 62 8.14 -8.96 11.12
CA GLY A 62 7.95 -10.14 10.27
C GLY A 62 9.01 -10.11 9.16
N ARG A 63 9.32 -11.28 8.57
CA ARG A 63 10.35 -11.44 7.54
C ARG A 63 10.44 -10.16 6.69
N LYS A 64 11.53 -9.39 6.84
CA LYS A 64 11.69 -8.10 6.16
C LYS A 64 11.37 -8.33 4.69
N SER A 65 10.48 -7.50 4.13
CA SER A 65 10.06 -7.64 2.73
C SER A 65 11.31 -7.76 1.86
N SER A 66 11.33 -8.78 1.00
CA SER A 66 12.48 -9.07 0.14
C SER A 66 12.86 -7.84 -0.67
N PHE A 67 14.12 -7.73 -1.10
CA PHE A 67 14.52 -6.68 -2.03
C PHE A 67 13.65 -6.68 -3.30
N ILE A 68 13.12 -7.85 -3.69
CA ILE A 68 12.19 -8.05 -4.81
C ILE A 68 10.91 -7.22 -4.66
N SER A 69 10.47 -6.97 -3.43
CA SER A 69 9.20 -6.27 -3.13
C SER A 69 9.39 -4.82 -2.67
N ASP A 70 10.64 -4.36 -2.55
CA ASP A 70 10.97 -3.03 -2.05
C ASP A 70 12.19 -2.51 -2.79
N GLU A 71 11.93 -1.68 -3.80
CA GLU A 71 12.93 -1.08 -4.68
C GLU A 71 13.98 -0.24 -3.92
N SER A 72 13.61 0.31 -2.75
CA SER A 72 14.53 1.05 -1.89
C SER A 72 15.65 0.16 -1.31
N LYS A 73 15.46 -1.16 -1.31
CA LYS A 73 16.46 -2.14 -0.85
C LYS A 73 17.40 -2.62 -1.95
N ILE A 74 17.19 -2.22 -3.20
CA ILE A 74 18.13 -2.55 -4.30
C ILE A 74 19.42 -1.76 -4.06
N PRO A 75 20.57 -2.43 -3.92
CA PRO A 75 21.87 -1.76 -3.85
C PRO A 75 22.08 -0.81 -5.03
N VAL A 76 22.65 0.36 -4.77
CA VAL A 76 22.85 1.43 -5.77
C VAL A 76 23.60 0.92 -7.01
N PHE A 77 24.63 0.08 -6.82
CA PHE A 77 25.41 -0.48 -7.94
C PHE A 77 24.56 -1.32 -8.91
N LEU A 78 23.53 -2.02 -8.41
CA LEU A 78 22.61 -2.79 -9.25
C LEU A 78 21.60 -1.87 -9.96
N LYS A 79 21.28 -0.71 -9.40
CA LYS A 79 20.40 0.26 -10.06
C LYS A 79 21.05 0.81 -11.33
N GLU A 80 22.33 1.14 -11.23
CA GLU A 80 23.13 1.63 -12.34
C GLU A 80 23.39 0.52 -13.38
N GLU A 81 23.77 -0.69 -12.95
CA GLU A 81 24.01 -1.85 -13.84
C GLU A 81 22.76 -2.26 -14.63
N LEU A 82 21.59 -2.27 -13.98
CA LEU A 82 20.31 -2.57 -14.63
C LEU A 82 19.75 -1.38 -15.43
N GLY A 83 20.41 -0.21 -15.38
CA GLY A 83 19.98 0.99 -16.09
C GLY A 83 18.62 1.53 -15.63
N LEU A 84 18.24 1.28 -14.37
CA LEU A 84 16.96 1.70 -13.80
C LEU A 84 16.78 3.23 -13.82
N ASP A 85 17.87 3.97 -13.61
CA ASP A 85 17.84 5.45 -13.64
C ASP A 85 17.45 5.97 -15.03
N LYS A 86 17.96 5.33 -16.09
CA LYS A 86 17.63 5.67 -17.49
C LYS A 86 16.19 5.29 -17.84
N LEU A 87 15.64 4.25 -17.21
CA LEU A 87 14.24 3.88 -17.40
C LEU A 87 13.30 4.92 -16.78
N LYS A 88 13.68 5.47 -15.63
CA LYS A 88 12.91 6.52 -14.97
C LYS A 88 12.94 7.83 -15.77
N GLU A 89 14.12 8.25 -16.23
CA GLU A 89 14.28 9.41 -17.13
C GLU A 89 13.42 9.25 -18.39
N LYS A 90 13.48 8.09 -19.07
CA LYS A 90 12.62 7.81 -20.23
C LYS A 90 11.12 7.82 -19.94
N ALA A 91 10.71 7.42 -18.72
CA ALA A 91 9.32 7.45 -18.33
C ALA A 91 8.83 8.89 -18.14
N GLU A 92 9.67 9.76 -17.55
CA GLU A 92 9.39 11.19 -17.41
C GLU A 92 9.29 11.86 -18.80
N ASP A 93 10.24 11.62 -19.71
CA ASP A 93 10.18 12.12 -21.09
C ASP A 93 8.91 11.68 -21.82
N LEU A 94 8.47 10.42 -21.59
CA LEU A 94 7.26 9.87 -22.20
C LEU A 94 6.00 10.55 -21.66
N ASP A 95 5.93 10.80 -20.36
CA ASP A 95 4.82 11.50 -19.72
C ASP A 95 4.74 12.95 -20.21
N GLU A 96 5.87 13.63 -20.35
CA GLU A 96 5.95 14.98 -20.91
C GLU A 96 5.48 15.01 -22.38
N ALA A 97 5.94 14.07 -23.20
CA ALA A 97 5.52 13.95 -24.59
C ALA A 97 4.01 13.67 -24.71
N GLN A 98 3.45 12.83 -23.83
CA GLN A 98 2.02 12.56 -23.78
C GLN A 98 1.21 13.80 -23.41
N ALA A 99 1.66 14.57 -22.42
CA ALA A 99 1.02 15.82 -22.01
C ALA A 99 1.02 16.85 -23.14
N GLU A 100 2.12 16.98 -23.89
CA GLU A 100 2.17 17.89 -25.05
C GLU A 100 1.26 17.42 -26.19
N ILE A 101 1.19 16.11 -26.46
CA ILE A 101 0.24 15.56 -27.43
C ILE A 101 -1.21 15.88 -27.04
N GLU A 102 -1.57 15.73 -25.76
CA GLU A 102 -2.91 16.04 -25.28
C GLU A 102 -3.23 17.54 -25.40
N ARG A 103 -2.28 18.40 -25.03
CA ARG A 103 -2.39 19.85 -25.19
C ARG A 103 -2.62 20.26 -26.65
N LEU A 104 -1.84 19.72 -27.58
CA LEU A 104 -1.99 20.02 -29.01
C LEU A 104 -3.33 19.52 -29.57
N LYS A 105 -3.83 18.38 -29.10
CA LYS A 105 -5.17 17.88 -29.46
C LYS A 105 -6.28 18.83 -29.02
N LEU A 106 -6.18 19.40 -27.81
CA LEU A 106 -7.15 20.37 -27.31
C LEU A 106 -7.15 21.66 -28.13
N GLU A 107 -5.96 22.19 -28.44
CA GLU A 107 -5.84 23.39 -29.26
C GLU A 107 -6.41 23.18 -30.68
N LEU A 108 -6.17 22.01 -31.27
CA LEU A 108 -6.72 21.66 -32.57
C LEU A 108 -8.26 21.59 -32.54
N ALA A 109 -8.83 20.96 -31.51
CA ALA A 109 -10.27 20.89 -31.33
C ALA A 109 -10.92 22.28 -31.17
N GLU A 110 -10.28 23.20 -30.45
CA GLU A 110 -10.76 24.58 -30.31
C GLU A 110 -10.77 25.31 -31.66
N ARG A 111 -9.70 25.16 -32.45
CA ARG A 111 -9.61 25.74 -33.80
C ARG A 111 -10.70 25.20 -34.72
N GLU A 112 -10.98 23.90 -34.67
CA GLU A 112 -12.05 23.27 -35.46
C GLU A 112 -13.44 23.81 -35.08
N LEU A 113 -13.72 23.98 -33.78
CA LEU A 113 -14.98 24.57 -33.31
C LEU A 113 -15.15 26.01 -33.79
N ARG A 114 -14.07 26.81 -33.74
CA ARG A 114 -14.09 28.19 -34.21
C ARG A 114 -14.40 28.28 -35.71
N ILE A 115 -13.85 27.37 -36.52
CA ILE A 115 -14.14 27.31 -37.96
C ILE A 115 -15.62 26.98 -38.18
N LYS A 116 -16.16 25.95 -37.51
CA LYS A 116 -17.58 25.57 -37.62
C LYS A 116 -18.52 26.72 -37.26
N LEU A 117 -18.21 27.45 -36.19
CA LEU A 117 -19.02 28.60 -35.77
C LEU A 117 -19.03 29.71 -36.83
N LEU A 118 -17.88 30.02 -37.43
CA LEU A 118 -17.79 31.01 -38.51
C LEU A 118 -18.59 30.58 -39.75
N GLU A 119 -18.55 29.30 -40.11
CA GLU A 119 -19.34 28.75 -41.21
C GLU A 119 -20.84 28.87 -40.94
N GLU A 120 -21.31 28.56 -39.73
CA GLU A 120 -22.71 28.71 -39.34
C GLU A 120 -23.16 30.17 -39.36
N MET A 121 -22.35 31.07 -38.82
CA MET A 121 -22.63 32.52 -38.86
C MET A 121 -22.76 33.04 -40.30
N SER A 122 -21.86 32.60 -41.19
CA SER A 122 -21.90 32.96 -42.62
C SER A 122 -23.16 32.42 -43.32
N LYS A 123 -23.56 31.17 -43.04
CA LYS A 123 -24.80 30.56 -43.55
C LYS A 123 -26.03 31.35 -43.09
N LYS A 124 -26.09 31.70 -41.80
CA LYS A 124 -27.21 32.47 -41.21
C LYS A 124 -27.33 33.86 -41.85
N ASN A 125 -26.23 34.60 -41.95
CA ASN A 125 -26.21 35.91 -42.60
C ASN A 125 -26.67 35.85 -44.06
N LYS A 126 -26.27 34.80 -44.82
CA LYS A 126 -26.73 34.61 -46.21
C LYS A 126 -28.23 34.32 -46.29
N GLN A 127 -28.77 33.58 -45.34
CA GLN A 127 -30.20 33.29 -45.25
C GLN A 127 -31.01 34.54 -44.88
N GLU A 128 -30.56 35.32 -43.90
CA GLU A 128 -31.19 36.58 -43.49
C GLU A 128 -31.25 37.59 -44.65
N ARG A 129 -30.15 37.75 -45.39
CA ARG A 129 -30.11 38.59 -46.60
C ARG A 129 -31.08 38.12 -47.69
N ARG A 130 -31.28 36.81 -47.83
CA ARG A 130 -32.26 36.25 -48.78
C ARG A 130 -33.69 36.58 -48.39
N VAL A 131 -34.03 36.46 -47.10
CA VAL A 131 -35.38 36.76 -46.58
C VAL A 131 -35.71 38.25 -46.72
N GLN A 132 -34.72 39.14 -46.59
CA GLN A 132 -34.94 40.60 -46.74
C GLN A 132 -35.15 41.06 -48.20
N LEU A 133 -34.89 40.22 -49.20
CA LEU A 133 -35.00 40.54 -50.63
C LEU A 133 -36.24 39.94 -51.32
N THR A 134 -37.07 39.21 -50.58
CA THR A 134 -38.34 38.59 -51.02
C THR A 134 -39.51 39.23 -50.31
#